data_AF-A0A9F2R7L7-F1
#
_entry.id   AF-A0A9F2R7L7-F1
#
_cell.length_a   1.000
_cell.length_b   1.000
_cell.length_c   1.000
_cell.angle_alpha   90.00
_cell.angle_beta   90.00
_cell.angle_gamma   90.00
#
_symmetry.space_group_name_H-M   'P 1'
#
loop_
_entity.id
_entity.type
_entity.pdbx_description
1 polymer ?
#
loop_
_entity_poly.entity_id
_entity_poly.type
_entity_poly.pdbx_seq_one_letter_code
_entity_poly.pdbx_strand_id
1 'polypeptide(L)'
;MICDYDNPILFVPRNSTYSSSTFDESDDLPMTQDAEICLLKSGELMLKLPLTVEEILKFGEGTRELFIKSSTYSIIPITVDETGLTISWVFSSDPKSISFSVVYKQSEETSLDQCKVLIPMTRCNSHKETIRGNVKVRNAGIYILIFDNTFSRFISKKVFFHLSVQRPVVYDGSDFP
;
A
#
# COMPACT_ATOMS: atom_id res chain seq x y z
N MET A 1 24.15 5.28 4.39
CA MET A 1 23.58 5.29 5.75
C MET A 1 22.63 4.10 5.79
N ILE A 2 23.00 3.08 6.56
CA ILE A 2 22.31 1.79 6.62
C ILE A 2 21.04 2.00 7.43
N CYS A 3 19.88 1.66 6.86
CA CYS A 3 18.61 1.78 7.55
C CYS A 3 18.33 0.47 8.28
N ASP A 4 18.51 0.47 9.60
CA ASP A 4 18.06 -0.62 10.47
C ASP A 4 16.53 -0.72 10.44
N TYR A 5 16.06 -1.92 10.08
CA TYR A 5 14.67 -2.35 10.18
C TYR A 5 14.35 -2.64 11.64
N ASP A 6 13.93 -1.65 12.43
CA ASP A 6 13.12 -1.89 13.65
C ASP A 6 12.60 -0.62 14.35
N ASN A 7 12.18 0.42 13.61
CA ASN A 7 11.42 1.52 14.22
C ASN A 7 10.50 2.21 13.20
N PRO A 8 9.17 2.05 13.29
CA PRO A 8 8.26 2.95 12.61
C PRO A 8 8.31 4.28 13.34
N ILE A 9 8.99 5.28 12.77
CA ILE A 9 8.88 6.66 13.24
C ILE A 9 7.47 7.14 12.90
N LEU A 10 6.57 6.95 13.88
CA LEU A 10 5.32 7.69 13.97
C LEU A 10 5.68 9.15 14.28
N PHE A 11 5.38 10.05 13.35
CA PHE A 11 5.31 11.48 13.66
C PHE A 11 4.08 11.72 14.55
N VAL A 12 4.28 11.78 15.87
CA VAL A 12 3.24 12.18 16.83
C VAL A 12 3.40 13.69 17.11
N PRO A 13 2.36 14.53 16.89
CA PRO A 13 2.38 15.90 17.36
C PRO A 13 2.27 15.92 18.90
N ARG A 14 3.23 16.59 19.54
CA ARG A 14 3.35 16.71 20.99
C ARG A 14 2.32 17.71 21.52
N ASN A 15 1.32 17.27 22.27
CA ASN A 15 0.72 18.11 23.31
C ASN A 15 0.17 17.28 24.50
N SER A 16 0.64 17.66 25.68
CA SER A 16 0.30 17.31 27.07
C SER A 16 -1.22 17.25 27.36
N THR A 17 -1.76 16.42 28.26
CA THR A 17 -1.58 16.34 29.74
C THR A 17 -2.11 14.99 30.31
N TYR A 18 -1.57 14.55 31.44
CA TYR A 18 -2.04 13.40 32.25
C TYR A 18 -3.43 13.63 32.87
N SER A 19 -4.29 12.61 32.84
CA SER A 19 -5.16 12.25 33.98
C SER A 19 -5.50 10.75 33.93
N SER A 20 -5.54 10.14 35.12
CA SER A 20 -5.89 8.74 35.38
C SER A 20 -7.32 8.69 35.90
N SER A 21 -8.17 7.81 35.36
CA SER A 21 -9.27 7.17 36.10
C SER A 21 -10.05 6.17 35.23
N THR A 22 -10.10 4.93 35.73
CA THR A 22 -11.19 3.93 35.71
C THR A 22 -11.82 3.47 34.39
N PHE A 23 -11.71 2.16 34.17
CA PHE A 23 -12.50 1.33 33.27
C PHE A 23 -14.00 1.62 33.40
N ASP A 24 -14.65 1.89 32.28
CA ASP A 24 -16.03 1.48 32.02
C ASP A 24 -16.14 0.95 30.59
N GLU A 25 -16.75 -0.21 30.51
CA GLU A 25 -16.92 -1.07 29.35
C GLU A 25 -18.12 -0.57 28.53
N SER A 26 -17.86 0.08 27.39
CA SER A 26 -18.79 0.24 26.25
C SER A 26 -18.13 1.09 25.16
N ASP A 27 -17.04 0.58 24.59
CA ASP A 27 -16.43 1.16 23.39
C ASP A 27 -17.21 0.71 22.14
N ASP A 28 -18.44 1.20 21.97
CA ASP A 28 -18.92 1.51 20.63
C ASP A 28 -18.10 2.72 20.13
N LEU A 29 -16.82 2.49 19.86
CA LEU A 29 -16.00 3.46 19.15
C LEU A 29 -16.72 3.72 17.82
N PRO A 30 -16.98 4.99 17.44
CA PRO A 30 -17.48 5.28 16.12
C PRO A 30 -16.50 4.65 15.14
N MET A 31 -17.01 3.74 14.32
CA MET A 31 -16.29 3.05 13.25
C MET A 31 -15.51 4.11 12.47
N THR A 32 -14.24 4.35 12.82
CA THR A 32 -13.38 5.26 12.07
C THR A 32 -13.24 4.60 10.73
N GLN A 33 -14.06 5.02 9.77
CA GLN A 33 -14.01 4.46 8.44
C GLN A 33 -12.64 4.82 7.87
N ASP A 34 -11.81 3.81 7.71
CA ASP A 34 -10.52 3.89 7.06
C ASP A 34 -10.72 4.60 5.70
N ALA A 35 -9.99 5.70 5.49
CA ALA A 35 -10.17 6.56 4.32
C ALA A 35 -9.93 5.78 3.00
N GLU A 36 -9.06 4.78 3.04
CA GLU A 36 -8.76 3.84 1.98
C GLU A 36 -9.97 2.96 1.66
N ILE A 37 -10.67 2.48 2.68
CA ILE A 37 -11.86 1.64 2.51
C ILE A 37 -13.02 2.48 2.00
N CYS A 38 -13.18 3.70 2.52
CA CYS A 38 -14.16 4.66 1.99
C CYS A 38 -13.90 4.97 0.51
N LEU A 39 -12.64 5.20 0.13
CA LEU A 39 -12.23 5.41 -1.25
C LEU A 39 -12.55 4.20 -2.13
N LEU A 40 -12.25 2.97 -1.68
CA LEU A 40 -12.56 1.75 -2.43
C LEU A 40 -14.07 1.53 -2.61
N LYS A 41 -14.89 1.95 -1.64
CA LYS A 41 -16.36 1.81 -1.69
C LYS A 41 -17.03 2.83 -2.59
N SER A 42 -16.53 4.06 -2.62
CA SER A 42 -17.30 5.21 -3.11
C SER A 42 -16.55 6.13 -4.06
N GLY A 43 -15.22 6.00 -4.16
CA GLY A 43 -14.41 6.83 -5.04
C GLY A 43 -14.64 6.51 -6.52
N GLU A 44 -14.27 7.46 -7.37
CA GLU A 44 -14.26 7.27 -8.82
C GLU A 44 -13.01 6.49 -9.25
N LEU A 45 -13.18 5.19 -9.50
CA LEU A 45 -12.11 4.31 -9.98
C LEU A 45 -11.84 4.57 -11.46
N MET A 46 -10.61 4.93 -11.80
CA MET A 46 -10.18 5.12 -13.18
C MET A 46 -9.67 3.84 -13.82
N LEU A 47 -8.83 3.08 -13.12
CA LEU A 47 -8.23 1.86 -13.64
C LEU A 47 -8.01 0.83 -12.53
N LYS A 48 -8.38 -0.42 -12.82
CA LYS A 48 -7.97 -1.62 -12.08
C LYS A 48 -6.98 -2.39 -12.95
N LEU A 49 -5.74 -2.52 -12.50
CA LEU A 49 -4.70 -3.31 -13.16
C LEU A 49 -4.38 -4.55 -12.31
N PRO A 50 -5.13 -5.65 -12.44
CA PRO A 50 -4.85 -6.87 -11.69
C PRO A 50 -3.52 -7.47 -12.16
N LEU A 51 -2.72 -7.98 -11.21
CA LEU A 51 -1.47 -8.67 -11.48
C LEU A 51 -1.35 -9.95 -10.63
N THR A 52 -0.65 -10.95 -11.14
CA THR A 52 -0.17 -12.10 -10.34
C THR A 52 1.30 -11.96 -9.98
N VAL A 53 1.75 -12.77 -9.01
CA VAL A 53 3.17 -12.86 -8.64
C VAL A 53 4.04 -13.21 -9.85
N GLU A 54 3.60 -14.16 -10.69
CA GLU A 54 4.32 -14.62 -11.88
C GLU A 54 4.46 -13.52 -12.93
N GLU A 55 3.46 -12.65 -13.06
CA GLU A 55 3.52 -11.52 -13.97
C GLU A 55 4.53 -10.48 -13.48
N ILE A 56 4.55 -10.19 -12.18
CA ILE A 56 5.51 -9.26 -11.57
C ILE A 56 6.94 -9.80 -11.70
N LEU A 57 7.15 -11.10 -11.48
CA LEU A 57 8.47 -11.73 -11.68
C LEU A 57 8.98 -11.59 -13.13
N LYS A 58 8.08 -11.45 -14.11
CA LYS A 58 8.43 -11.25 -15.53
C LYS A 58 8.66 -9.79 -15.90
N PHE A 59 8.44 -8.82 -15.00
CA PHE A 59 8.62 -7.40 -15.33
C PHE A 59 10.08 -7.05 -15.64
N GLY A 60 11.05 -7.84 -15.16
CA GLY A 60 12.47 -7.50 -15.25
C GLY A 60 12.75 -6.15 -14.60
N GLU A 61 13.76 -5.41 -15.06
CA GLU A 61 14.08 -4.05 -14.54
C GLU A 61 13.19 -2.95 -15.16
N GLY A 62 12.11 -3.32 -15.86
CA GLY A 62 11.26 -2.40 -16.59
C GLY A 62 10.38 -1.55 -15.69
N THR A 63 10.24 -0.26 -16.04
CA THR A 63 9.25 0.64 -15.44
C THR A 63 7.97 0.65 -16.28
N ARG A 64 6.82 0.64 -15.60
CA ARG A 64 5.47 0.76 -16.18
C ARG A 64 4.84 2.10 -15.86
N GLU A 65 3.77 2.45 -16.55
CA GLU A 65 3.08 3.73 -16.42
C GLU A 65 1.59 3.52 -16.08
N LEU A 66 1.08 4.36 -15.16
CA LEU A 66 -0.36 4.59 -14.97
C LEU A 66 -0.67 6.06 -15.23
N PHE A 67 -1.69 6.34 -16.04
CA PHE A 67 -2.29 7.67 -16.11
C PHE A 67 -3.49 7.73 -15.16
N ILE A 68 -3.55 8.75 -14.30
CA ILE A 68 -4.58 8.93 -13.26
C ILE A 68 -5.16 10.34 -13.39
N LYS A 69 -6.43 10.43 -13.78
CA LYS A 69 -7.14 11.70 -13.95
C LYS A 69 -7.28 12.45 -12.63
N SER A 70 -7.51 13.74 -12.69
CA SER A 70 -7.98 14.52 -11.53
C SER A 70 -9.28 13.91 -11.00
N SER A 71 -9.48 13.99 -9.69
CA SER A 71 -10.68 13.49 -8.99
C SER A 71 -10.88 11.97 -9.02
N THR A 72 -9.92 11.18 -9.53
CA THR A 72 -10.01 9.71 -9.59
C THR A 72 -8.87 9.02 -8.86
N TYR A 73 -8.96 7.71 -8.70
CA TYR A 73 -7.88 6.86 -8.22
C TYR A 73 -7.70 5.64 -9.12
N SER A 74 -6.57 4.94 -9.00
CA SER A 74 -6.31 3.67 -9.70
C SER A 74 -5.74 2.65 -8.72
N ILE A 75 -5.97 1.38 -9.00
CA ILE A 75 -5.53 0.29 -8.13
C ILE A 75 -4.76 -0.77 -8.92
N ILE A 76 -3.78 -1.37 -8.25
CA ILE A 76 -3.07 -2.58 -8.71
C ILE A 76 -3.32 -3.68 -7.67
N PRO A 77 -4.37 -4.50 -7.82
CA PRO A 77 -4.58 -5.69 -7.01
C PRO A 77 -3.56 -6.76 -7.41
N ILE A 78 -2.81 -7.26 -6.44
CA ILE A 78 -1.84 -8.33 -6.62
C ILE A 78 -2.37 -9.58 -5.93
N THR A 79 -2.74 -10.59 -6.70
CA THR A 79 -3.17 -11.89 -6.16
C THR A 79 -1.96 -12.72 -5.77
N VAL A 80 -1.95 -13.21 -4.54
CA VAL A 80 -0.84 -13.97 -3.98
C VAL A 80 -1.34 -15.21 -3.27
N ASP A 81 -0.87 -16.38 -3.72
CA ASP A 81 -1.29 -17.68 -3.20
C ASP A 81 -0.28 -18.30 -2.21
N GLU A 82 0.92 -17.73 -2.11
CA GLU A 82 2.00 -18.21 -1.25
C GLU A 82 2.35 -17.20 -0.14
N THR A 83 2.81 -17.67 1.01
CA THR A 83 3.22 -16.79 2.12
C THR A 83 4.74 -16.67 2.20
N GLY A 84 5.22 -15.63 2.88
CA GLY A 84 6.64 -15.41 3.14
C GLY A 84 7.38 -14.61 2.07
N LEU A 85 6.80 -14.42 0.88
CA LEU A 85 7.36 -13.52 -0.13
C LEU A 85 7.24 -12.05 0.27
N THR A 86 8.02 -11.20 -0.38
CA THR A 86 7.99 -9.75 -0.20
C THR A 86 7.62 -9.08 -1.52
N ILE A 87 6.54 -8.29 -1.51
CA ILE A 87 6.17 -7.40 -2.62
C ILE A 87 6.87 -6.08 -2.39
N SER A 88 7.64 -5.61 -3.36
CA SER A 88 8.31 -4.32 -3.32
C SER A 88 7.82 -3.42 -4.45
N TRP A 89 7.79 -2.12 -4.18
CA TRP A 89 7.45 -1.10 -5.18
C TRP A 89 8.47 0.02 -5.18
N VAL A 90 8.63 0.59 -6.36
CA VAL A 90 9.35 1.84 -6.61
C VAL A 90 8.46 2.68 -7.50
N PHE A 91 8.17 3.93 -7.15
CA PHE A 91 7.39 4.81 -8.03
C PHE A 91 7.79 6.29 -7.96
N SER A 92 7.51 6.99 -9.05
CA SER A 92 7.54 8.45 -9.16
C SER A 92 6.25 8.95 -9.84
N SER A 93 5.97 10.24 -9.75
CA SER A 93 4.80 10.85 -10.39
C SER A 93 5.14 12.12 -11.14
N ASP A 94 4.39 12.43 -12.19
CA ASP A 94 4.54 13.65 -12.97
C ASP A 94 3.17 14.16 -13.46
N PRO A 95 2.83 15.46 -13.27
CA PRO A 95 3.47 16.44 -12.40
C PRO A 95 2.94 16.35 -10.97
N LYS A 96 3.64 16.86 -9.95
CA LYS A 96 3.16 16.95 -8.55
C LYS A 96 2.96 15.59 -7.85
N SER A 97 2.59 15.65 -6.57
CA SER A 97 2.38 14.51 -5.67
C SER A 97 1.22 13.61 -6.09
N ILE A 98 1.26 12.35 -5.67
CA ILE A 98 0.14 11.39 -5.65
C ILE A 98 -0.03 10.84 -4.22
N SER A 99 -1.24 10.47 -3.81
CA SER A 99 -1.45 9.74 -2.57
C SER A 99 -1.30 8.24 -2.81
N PHE A 100 -0.71 7.52 -1.85
CA PHE A 100 -0.45 6.09 -1.96
C PHE A 100 -0.86 5.36 -0.68
N SER A 101 -1.45 4.18 -0.83
CA SER A 101 -1.77 3.29 0.28
C SER A 101 -1.67 1.81 -0.16
N VAL A 102 -1.66 0.91 0.83
CA VAL A 102 -1.73 -0.54 0.58
C VAL A 102 -2.79 -1.15 1.47
N VAL A 103 -3.72 -1.88 0.85
CA VAL A 103 -4.83 -2.57 1.53
C VAL A 103 -4.75 -4.07 1.25
N TYR A 104 -5.01 -4.89 2.26
CA TYR A 104 -5.16 -6.33 2.13
C TYR A 104 -6.63 -6.74 2.11
N LYS A 105 -6.96 -7.67 1.21
CA LYS A 105 -8.28 -8.31 1.09
C LYS A 105 -8.10 -9.82 0.98
N GLN A 106 -8.87 -10.60 1.74
CA GLN A 106 -8.69 -12.06 1.81
C GLN A 106 -9.01 -12.77 0.49
N SER A 107 -10.05 -12.33 -0.22
CA SER A 107 -10.47 -12.84 -1.54
C SER A 107 -11.32 -11.81 -2.27
N GLU A 108 -11.63 -11.99 -3.56
CA GLU A 108 -12.50 -11.03 -4.27
C GLU A 108 -13.93 -10.94 -3.68
N GLU A 109 -14.42 -12.01 -3.07
CA GLU A 109 -15.76 -12.07 -2.44
C GLU A 109 -15.80 -11.42 -1.04
N THR A 110 -14.63 -11.14 -0.46
CA THR A 110 -14.54 -10.53 0.87
C THR A 110 -15.11 -9.12 0.84
N SER A 111 -15.98 -8.77 1.80
CA SER A 111 -16.51 -7.42 1.93
C SER A 111 -15.37 -6.40 2.14
N LEU A 112 -15.53 -5.19 1.59
CA LEU A 112 -14.57 -4.10 1.81
C LEU A 112 -14.43 -3.72 3.29
N ASP A 113 -15.46 -3.93 4.10
CA ASP A 113 -15.41 -3.72 5.56
C ASP A 113 -14.46 -4.66 6.30
N GLN A 114 -14.07 -5.77 5.67
CA GLN A 114 -13.15 -6.76 6.23
C GLN A 114 -11.72 -6.60 5.68
N CYS A 115 -11.51 -5.62 4.80
CA CYS A 115 -10.19 -5.28 4.32
C CYS A 115 -9.35 -4.68 5.46
N LYS A 116 -8.02 -4.87 5.37
CA LYS A 116 -7.08 -4.36 6.36
C LYS A 116 -6.15 -3.36 5.71
N VAL A 117 -6.07 -2.15 6.24
CA VAL A 117 -5.07 -1.17 5.82
C VAL A 117 -3.69 -1.63 6.30
N LEU A 118 -2.79 -1.92 5.37
CA LEU A 118 -1.40 -2.28 5.66
C LEU A 118 -0.50 -1.04 5.68
N ILE A 119 -0.77 -0.10 4.79
CA ILE A 119 -0.09 1.21 4.73
C ILE A 119 -1.17 2.28 4.59
N PRO A 120 -1.27 3.21 5.56
CA PRO A 120 -2.23 4.31 5.50
C PRO A 120 -1.97 5.26 4.33
N MET A 121 -3.04 5.87 3.83
CA MET A 121 -3.06 6.82 2.74
C MET A 121 -2.15 8.00 3.05
N THR A 122 -1.05 8.07 2.32
CA THR A 122 -0.03 9.09 2.51
C THR A 122 0.20 9.84 1.22
N ARG A 123 0.15 11.16 1.27
CA ARG A 123 0.46 12.02 0.12
C ARG A 123 1.96 12.07 -0.11
N CYS A 124 2.44 11.43 -1.17
CA CYS A 124 3.86 11.33 -1.49
C CYS A 124 4.29 12.46 -2.45
N ASN A 125 5.41 13.12 -2.14
CA ASN A 125 6.05 14.07 -3.05
C ASN A 125 6.88 13.36 -4.15
N SER A 126 6.29 12.32 -4.76
CA SER A 126 6.91 11.39 -5.72
C SER A 126 7.37 12.01 -7.05
N HIS A 127 7.04 13.28 -7.28
CA HIS A 127 7.54 14.11 -8.39
C HIS A 127 8.89 14.76 -8.10
N LYS A 128 9.33 14.74 -6.84
CA LYS A 128 10.62 15.27 -6.40
C LYS A 128 11.58 14.13 -6.10
N GLU A 129 11.08 13.09 -5.43
CA GLU A 129 11.88 11.97 -4.97
C GLU A 129 11.15 10.66 -5.24
N THR A 130 11.88 9.66 -5.73
CA THR A 130 11.31 8.33 -5.96
C THR A 130 10.94 7.68 -4.63
N ILE A 131 9.71 7.18 -4.55
CA ILE A 131 9.21 6.47 -3.37
C ILE A 131 9.50 4.99 -3.51
N ARG A 132 9.94 4.37 -2.41
CA ARG A 132 10.24 2.94 -2.34
C ARG A 132 9.58 2.37 -1.09
N GLY A 133 9.12 1.13 -1.18
CA GLY A 133 8.55 0.43 -0.04
C GLY A 133 8.35 -1.04 -0.34
N ASN A 134 7.97 -1.78 0.67
CA ASN A 134 7.66 -3.19 0.55
C ASN A 134 6.67 -3.64 1.61
N VAL A 135 6.06 -4.80 1.35
CA VAL A 135 5.22 -5.51 2.32
C VAL A 135 5.53 -7.00 2.26
N LYS A 136 5.72 -7.61 3.42
CA LYS A 136 5.85 -9.06 3.54
C LYS A 136 4.48 -9.70 3.51
N VAL A 137 4.29 -10.67 2.61
CA VAL A 137 3.06 -11.42 2.48
C VAL A 137 2.95 -12.41 3.64
N ARG A 138 2.08 -12.07 4.59
CA ARG A 138 1.83 -12.90 5.78
C ARG A 138 0.68 -13.87 5.58
N ASN A 139 -0.24 -13.54 4.68
CA ASN A 139 -1.41 -14.34 4.34
C ASN A 139 -1.59 -14.35 2.82
N ALA A 140 -2.02 -15.49 2.28
CA ALA A 140 -2.50 -15.57 0.90
C ALA A 140 -3.78 -14.74 0.74
N GLY A 141 -3.89 -14.03 -0.37
CA GLY A 141 -4.98 -13.09 -0.64
C GLY A 141 -4.57 -12.03 -1.65
N ILE A 142 -5.22 -10.87 -1.58
CA ILE A 142 -5.07 -9.79 -2.55
C ILE A 142 -4.48 -8.57 -1.85
N TYR A 143 -3.32 -8.11 -2.34
CA TYR A 143 -2.63 -6.91 -1.88
C TYR A 143 -2.89 -5.79 -2.90
N ILE A 144 -3.67 -4.80 -2.50
CA ILE A 144 -4.15 -3.72 -3.35
C ILE A 144 -3.28 -2.49 -3.13
N LEU A 145 -2.45 -2.17 -4.10
CA LEU A 145 -1.73 -0.89 -4.15
C LEU A 145 -2.68 0.16 -4.71
N ILE A 146 -2.87 1.26 -3.98
CA ILE A 146 -3.80 2.32 -4.35
C ILE A 146 -3.00 3.58 -4.68
N PHE A 147 -3.19 4.11 -5.89
CA PHE A 147 -2.69 5.42 -6.30
C PHE A 147 -3.87 6.39 -6.41
N ASP A 148 -3.94 7.32 -5.47
CA ASP A 148 -5.06 8.23 -5.30
C ASP A 148 -4.73 9.66 -5.77
N ASN A 149 -5.53 10.18 -6.69
CA ASN A 149 -5.48 11.56 -7.18
C ASN A 149 -6.79 12.33 -6.93
N THR A 150 -7.69 11.82 -6.08
CA THR A 150 -8.99 12.42 -5.81
C THR A 150 -8.90 13.84 -5.24
N PHE A 151 -7.82 14.15 -4.53
CA PHE A 151 -7.56 15.50 -4.01
C PHE A 151 -7.25 16.53 -5.11
N SER A 152 -6.93 16.12 -6.34
CA SER A 152 -6.61 17.04 -7.43
C SER A 152 -7.85 17.40 -8.22
N ARG A 153 -8.19 18.69 -8.31
CA ARG A 153 -9.35 19.17 -9.08
C ARG A 153 -9.13 19.22 -10.60
N PHE A 154 -7.91 19.50 -11.04
CA PHE A 154 -7.62 19.77 -12.47
C PHE A 154 -6.41 19.03 -13.03
N ILE A 155 -5.52 18.53 -12.17
CA ILE A 155 -4.22 18.01 -12.59
C ILE A 155 -4.26 16.48 -12.56
N SER A 156 -4.26 15.87 -13.74
CA SER A 156 -3.98 14.45 -13.92
C SER A 156 -2.51 14.14 -13.65
N LYS A 157 -2.21 12.90 -13.29
CA LYS A 157 -0.87 12.41 -12.96
C LYS A 157 -0.51 11.23 -13.83
N LYS A 158 0.75 11.18 -14.23
CA LYS A 158 1.41 9.99 -14.71
C LYS A 158 2.21 9.40 -13.56
N VAL A 159 1.97 8.16 -13.19
CA VAL A 159 2.74 7.42 -12.19
C VAL A 159 3.63 6.42 -12.92
N PHE A 160 4.93 6.56 -12.77
CA PHE A 160 5.90 5.59 -13.24
C PHE A 160 6.21 4.65 -12.09
N PHE A 161 6.02 3.35 -12.28
CA PHE A 161 6.18 2.37 -11.22
C PHE A 161 6.90 1.12 -11.68
N HIS A 162 7.62 0.50 -10.76
CA HIS A 162 8.22 -0.81 -10.91
C HIS A 162 7.84 -1.65 -9.70
N LEU A 163 7.42 -2.89 -9.94
CA LEU A 163 7.09 -3.86 -8.91
C LEU A 163 8.07 -5.03 -9.01
N SER A 164 8.48 -5.53 -7.86
CA SER A 164 9.28 -6.74 -7.76
C SER A 164 8.79 -7.64 -6.64
N VAL A 165 9.04 -8.94 -6.77
CA VAL A 165 8.72 -9.94 -5.76
C VAL A 165 9.98 -10.72 -5.42
N GLN A 166 10.23 -10.88 -4.12
CA GLN A 166 11.31 -11.73 -3.60
C GLN A 166 10.72 -12.88 -2.80
N ARG A 167 11.00 -14.12 -3.21
CA ARG A 167 10.69 -15.32 -2.43
C ARG A 167 11.68 -15.48 -1.27
N PRO A 168 11.25 -16.04 -0.13
CA PRO A 168 12.16 -16.32 0.97
C PRO A 168 13.22 -17.35 0.51
N VAL A 169 14.48 -17.09 0.87
CA VAL A 169 15.56 -18.06 0.65
C VAL A 169 15.39 -19.17 1.68
N VAL A 170 15.06 -20.38 1.24
CA VAL A 170 15.08 -21.56 2.10
C VAL A 170 16.53 -22.03 2.19
N TYR A 171 17.16 -21.84 3.35
CA TYR A 171 18.48 -22.40 3.62
C TYR A 171 18.31 -23.91 3.91
N ASP A 172 18.86 -24.77 3.06
CA ASP A 172 18.76 -26.24 3.19
C ASP A 172 19.89 -26.86 4.02
N GLY A 173 20.82 -26.05 4.54
CA GLY A 173 21.89 -26.52 5.43
C GLY A 173 22.94 -27.40 4.74
N SER A 174 22.97 -27.43 3.41
CA SER A 174 23.97 -28.24 2.65
C SER A 174 25.37 -27.61 2.60
N ASP A 175 25.54 -26.39 3.09
CA ASP A 175 26.83 -25.69 3.22
C ASP A 175 27.41 -25.84 4.64
N PHE A 176 27.85 -27.04 5.01
CA PHE A 176 28.81 -27.22 6.10
C PHE A 176 29.97 -28.13 5.63
N PRO A 177 31.23 -27.67 5.70
CA PRO A 177 32.41 -28.43 5.26
C PRO A 177 32.76 -29.61 6.18
#